data_AF-A0A917DSF8-F1
#
_entry.id   AF-A0A917DSF8-F1
#
_cell.length_a   1.000
_cell.length_b   1.000
_cell.length_c   1.000
_cell.angle_alpha   90.00
_cell.angle_beta   90.00
_cell.angle_gamma   90.00
#
_symmetry.space_group_name_H-M   'P 1'
#
loop_
_entity.id
_entity.type
_entity.pdbx_description
1 polymer ?
#
loop_
_entity_poly.entity_id
_entity_poly.type
_entity_poly.pdbx_seq_one_letter_code
_entity_poly.pdbx_strand_id
1 'polypeptide(L)'
;MRHSTGELGKRALWALPLLAPLLISGIGALFSVAIVVIAIFTVKSAYAPTMALVWRGWGPSLALGAAVGVATALGFALLVDPVLSAVTGEPVDLSSFAAVEGNLPNYLVLLAIGLLFGGIAEELVFRGFVIGWGAELFGKPMALPLAIVSACVFGLAHMYQGWTGVISTGLVGLIFGVLYVACGRRLLPAIMAHATNNFIGVTAIYLGIGL
;
A
#
# COMPACT_ATOMS: atom_id res chain seq x y z
N MET A 1 4.62 8.94 -37.32
CA MET A 1 5.25 9.01 -35.99
C MET A 1 4.74 10.24 -35.24
N ARG A 2 3.57 10.15 -34.60
CA ARG A 2 3.07 11.15 -33.64
C ARG A 2 3.07 10.47 -32.27
N HIS A 3 4.23 10.30 -31.66
CA HIS A 3 4.28 10.17 -30.19
C HIS A 3 3.90 11.55 -29.66
N SER A 4 2.59 11.78 -29.54
CA SER A 4 2.06 13.09 -29.16
C SER A 4 2.58 13.42 -27.77
N THR A 5 3.04 14.65 -27.57
CA THR A 5 3.49 15.23 -26.30
C THR A 5 2.60 14.88 -25.09
N GLY A 6 1.30 14.63 -25.32
CA GLY A 6 0.36 14.20 -24.29
C GLY A 6 0.66 12.82 -23.66
N GLU A 7 1.26 11.89 -24.39
CA GLU A 7 1.54 10.55 -23.85
C GLU A 7 2.79 10.54 -22.98
N LEU A 8 3.80 11.32 -23.35
CA LEU A 8 4.96 11.56 -22.50
C LEU A 8 4.56 12.26 -21.19
N GLY A 9 3.66 13.25 -21.28
CA GLY A 9 3.13 13.94 -20.10
C GLY A 9 2.40 13.02 -19.12
N LYS A 10 1.57 12.08 -19.63
CA LYS A 10 0.91 11.07 -18.78
C LYS A 10 1.90 10.13 -18.10
N ARG A 11 2.93 9.67 -18.82
CA ARG A 11 3.96 8.79 -18.25
C ARG A 11 4.78 9.48 -17.17
N ALA A 12 5.08 10.77 -17.35
CA ALA A 12 5.72 11.58 -16.32
C ALA A 12 4.80 11.75 -15.09
N LEU A 13 3.53 12.14 -15.30
CA LEU A 13 2.54 12.28 -14.23
C LEU A 13 2.32 10.98 -13.45
N TRP A 14 2.29 9.84 -14.14
CA TRP A 14 2.16 8.52 -13.54
C TRP A 14 3.30 8.19 -12.56
N ALA A 15 4.53 8.63 -12.85
CA ALA A 15 5.68 8.34 -12.00
C ALA A 15 5.78 9.24 -10.75
N LEU A 16 5.18 10.43 -10.76
CA LEU A 16 5.34 11.41 -9.68
C LEU A 16 4.93 10.90 -8.28
N PRO A 17 3.82 10.15 -8.10
CA PRO A 17 3.45 9.61 -6.80
C PRO A 17 4.45 8.61 -6.21
N LEU A 18 5.35 8.03 -7.03
CA LEU A 18 6.41 7.14 -6.56
C LEU A 18 7.61 7.89 -5.97
N LEU A 19 7.81 9.15 -6.37
CA LEU A 19 8.96 9.95 -5.94
C LEU A 19 8.68 10.69 -4.64
N ALA A 20 7.47 11.22 -4.46
CA ALA A 20 7.11 12.02 -3.30
C ALA A 20 7.40 11.36 -1.92
N PRO A 21 7.06 10.08 -1.68
CA PRO A 21 7.33 9.44 -0.39
C PRO A 21 8.83 9.16 -0.15
N LEU A 22 9.63 9.11 -1.22
CA LEU A 22 11.08 8.91 -1.13
C LEU A 22 11.84 10.22 -0.86
N LEU A 23 11.30 11.35 -1.32
CA LEU A 23 11.94 12.65 -1.23
C LEU A 23 11.55 13.43 0.03
N ILE A 24 10.36 13.17 0.58
CA ILE A 24 9.81 13.94 1.70
C ILE A 24 9.38 12.96 2.79
N SER A 25 10.31 12.67 3.72
CA SER A 25 10.04 11.76 4.84
C SER A 25 8.84 12.24 5.68
N GLY A 26 8.01 11.30 6.14
CA GLY A 26 6.83 11.55 6.98
C GLY A 26 5.58 12.01 6.21
N ILE A 27 5.68 13.04 5.37
CA ILE A 27 4.51 13.65 4.69
C ILE A 27 4.43 13.37 3.19
N GLY A 28 5.44 12.75 2.57
CA GLY A 28 5.51 12.54 1.13
C GLY A 28 4.34 11.72 0.57
N ALA A 29 3.77 10.79 1.35
CA ALA A 29 2.58 10.04 0.96
C ALA A 29 1.35 10.94 0.77
N LEU A 30 1.22 12.04 1.53
CA LEU A 30 0.13 13.02 1.36
C LEU A 30 0.24 13.73 0.00
N PHE A 31 1.47 14.02 -0.44
CA PHE A 31 1.72 14.57 -1.78
C PHE A 31 1.36 13.56 -2.88
N SER A 32 1.66 12.28 -2.70
CA SER A 32 1.23 11.23 -3.63
C SER A 32 -0.29 11.18 -3.77
N VAL A 33 -1.02 11.25 -2.65
CA VAL A 33 -2.49 11.31 -2.66
C VAL A 33 -2.96 12.56 -3.41
N ALA A 34 -2.40 13.74 -3.12
CA ALA A 34 -2.77 14.98 -3.79
C ALA A 34 -2.53 14.91 -5.31
N ILE A 35 -1.38 14.37 -5.74
CA ILE A 35 -1.06 14.17 -7.16
C ILE A 35 -2.08 13.25 -7.82
N VAL A 36 -2.41 12.12 -7.18
CA VAL A 36 -3.39 11.15 -7.70
C VAL A 36 -4.78 11.78 -7.80
N VAL A 37 -5.23 12.51 -6.77
CA VAL A 37 -6.50 13.23 -6.77
C VAL A 37 -6.55 14.22 -7.92
N ILE A 38 -5.53 15.06 -8.10
CA ILE A 38 -5.46 16.00 -9.22
C ILE A 38 -5.48 15.25 -10.55
N ALA A 39 -4.74 14.15 -10.67
CA ALA A 39 -4.64 13.37 -11.90
C ALA A 39 -5.97 12.71 -12.29
N ILE A 40 -6.75 12.16 -11.35
CA ILE A 40 -8.06 11.56 -11.67
C ILE A 40 -9.09 12.61 -12.13
N PHE A 41 -8.96 13.87 -11.70
CA PHE A 41 -9.83 14.97 -12.16
C PHE A 41 -9.38 15.61 -13.47
N THR A 42 -8.08 15.61 -13.76
CA THR A 42 -7.50 16.29 -14.93
C THR A 42 -7.23 15.35 -16.11
N VAL A 43 -7.06 14.05 -15.87
CA VAL A 43 -6.70 13.05 -16.88
C VAL A 43 -7.73 11.93 -16.90
N LYS A 44 -8.64 11.98 -17.89
CA LYS A 44 -9.75 11.01 -18.02
C LYS A 44 -9.32 9.54 -18.00
N SER A 45 -8.15 9.22 -18.57
CA SER A 45 -7.64 7.84 -18.59
C SER A 45 -7.18 7.31 -17.22
N ALA A 46 -6.92 8.20 -16.25
CA ALA A 46 -6.50 7.81 -14.90
C ALA A 46 -7.69 7.41 -14.02
N TYR A 47 -8.86 7.98 -14.25
CA TYR A 47 -10.02 7.82 -13.36
C TYR A 47 -10.50 6.36 -13.24
N ALA A 48 -10.89 5.76 -14.36
CA ALA A 48 -11.50 4.42 -14.36
C ALA A 48 -10.61 3.32 -13.75
N PRO A 49 -9.31 3.20 -14.08
CA PRO A 49 -8.45 2.20 -13.45
C PRO A 49 -8.15 2.51 -11.97
N THR A 50 -8.12 3.79 -11.57
CA THR A 50 -7.84 4.18 -10.18
C THR A 50 -9.03 3.95 -9.25
N MET A 51 -10.27 4.02 -9.77
CA MET A 51 -11.49 3.92 -8.97
C MET A 51 -12.22 2.57 -9.12
N ALA A 52 -11.56 1.57 -9.72
CA ALA A 52 -12.13 0.25 -9.94
C ALA A 52 -12.21 -0.55 -8.63
N LEU A 53 -13.38 -0.57 -7.97
CA LEU A 53 -13.51 -1.12 -6.61
C LEU A 53 -13.83 -2.63 -6.54
N VAL A 54 -15.00 -3.04 -7.01
CA VAL A 54 -15.60 -4.33 -6.61
C VAL A 54 -15.12 -5.51 -7.48
N TRP A 55 -14.67 -6.60 -6.84
CA TRP A 55 -14.34 -7.88 -7.49
C TRP A 55 -15.43 -8.92 -7.26
N ARG A 56 -16.13 -9.35 -8.31
CA ARG A 56 -17.28 -10.30 -8.31
C ARG A 56 -18.51 -9.89 -7.48
N GLY A 57 -18.33 -9.12 -6.41
CA GLY A 57 -19.34 -8.63 -5.49
C GLY A 57 -18.69 -8.14 -4.18
N TRP A 58 -19.44 -7.41 -3.36
CA TRP A 58 -18.95 -6.88 -2.08
C TRP A 58 -18.54 -8.00 -1.11
N GLY A 59 -19.44 -8.97 -0.86
CA GLY A 59 -19.16 -10.09 0.05
C GLY A 59 -17.88 -10.87 -0.29
N PRO A 60 -17.71 -11.39 -1.51
CA PRO A 60 -16.47 -12.08 -1.91
C PRO A 60 -15.22 -11.21 -1.83
N SER A 61 -15.32 -9.93 -2.18
CA SER A 61 -14.18 -9.00 -2.07
C SER A 61 -13.75 -8.81 -0.62
N LEU A 62 -14.70 -8.55 0.27
CA LEU A 62 -14.45 -8.35 1.69
C LEU A 62 -13.93 -9.63 2.36
N ALA A 63 -14.54 -10.79 2.05
CA ALA A 63 -14.11 -12.07 2.62
C ALA A 63 -12.69 -12.46 2.19
N LEU A 64 -12.37 -12.33 0.88
CA LEU A 64 -11.02 -12.61 0.39
C LEU A 64 -9.99 -11.64 0.99
N GLY A 65 -10.30 -10.35 0.99
CA GLY A 65 -9.41 -9.34 1.55
C GLY A 65 -9.15 -9.57 3.03
N ALA A 66 -10.19 -9.78 3.84
CA ALA A 66 -10.04 -10.08 5.26
C ALA A 66 -9.19 -11.33 5.50
N ALA A 67 -9.43 -12.42 4.75
CA ALA A 67 -8.64 -13.64 4.86
C ALA A 67 -7.16 -13.41 4.52
N VAL A 68 -6.86 -12.69 3.43
CA VAL A 68 -5.48 -12.35 3.07
C VAL A 68 -4.85 -11.44 4.13
N GLY A 69 -5.57 -10.44 4.61
CA GLY A 69 -5.07 -9.52 5.64
C GLY A 69 -4.72 -10.22 6.96
N VAL A 70 -5.58 -11.14 7.43
CA VAL A 70 -5.28 -11.98 8.61
C VAL A 70 -4.06 -12.86 8.34
N ALA A 71 -4.00 -13.53 7.19
CA ALA A 71 -2.89 -14.41 6.84
C ALA A 71 -1.57 -13.65 6.72
N THR A 72 -1.59 -12.44 6.16
CA THR A 72 -0.42 -11.55 6.10
C THR A 72 -0.01 -11.13 7.50
N ALA A 73 -0.91 -10.59 8.32
CA ALA A 73 -0.57 -10.12 9.66
C ALA A 73 0.05 -11.23 10.52
N LEU A 74 -0.62 -12.40 10.59
CA LEU A 74 -0.13 -13.52 11.39
C LEU A 74 1.10 -14.19 10.79
N GLY A 75 1.16 -14.35 9.47
CA GLY A 75 2.30 -14.96 8.79
C GLY A 75 3.56 -14.12 8.93
N PHE A 76 3.43 -12.80 8.89
CA PHE A 76 4.58 -11.91 9.06
C PHE A 76 5.05 -11.91 10.51
N ALA A 77 4.14 -11.68 11.45
CA ALA A 77 4.41 -11.72 12.88
C ALA A 77 5.09 -13.02 13.34
N LEU A 78 4.53 -14.16 12.95
CA LEU A 78 4.96 -15.46 13.47
C LEU A 78 6.15 -16.06 12.73
N LEU A 79 6.41 -15.66 11.47
CA LEU A 79 7.39 -16.33 10.61
C LEU A 79 8.31 -15.35 9.89
N VAL A 80 7.77 -14.40 9.12
CA VAL A 80 8.59 -13.59 8.21
C VAL A 80 9.45 -12.60 8.98
N ASP A 81 8.87 -11.80 9.87
CA ASP A 81 9.58 -10.75 10.59
C ASP A 81 10.68 -11.31 11.51
N PRO A 82 10.47 -12.41 12.27
CA PRO A 82 11.54 -13.07 13.01
C PRO A 82 12.71 -13.52 12.13
N VAL A 83 12.42 -14.07 10.94
CA VAL A 83 13.46 -14.48 9.99
C VAL A 83 14.19 -13.27 9.41
N LEU A 84 13.46 -12.22 9.04
CA LEU A 84 14.06 -10.99 8.54
C LEU A 84 14.96 -10.36 9.59
N SER A 85 14.50 -10.26 10.84
CA SER A 85 15.30 -9.75 11.96
C SER A 85 16.57 -10.55 12.21
N ALA A 86 16.51 -11.88 12.08
CA ALA A 86 17.70 -12.72 12.18
C ALA A 86 18.72 -12.46 11.05
N VAL A 87 18.24 -12.10 9.85
CA VAL A 87 19.07 -11.82 8.68
C VAL A 87 19.63 -10.41 8.68
N THR A 88 18.82 -9.41 9.04
CA THR A 88 19.20 -7.99 9.06
C THR A 88 19.95 -7.59 10.33
N GLY A 89 19.76 -8.33 11.42
CA GLY A 89 20.35 -8.03 12.73
C GLY A 89 19.56 -6.99 13.54
N GLU A 90 18.37 -6.59 13.09
CA GLU A 90 17.51 -5.61 13.78
C GLU A 90 16.01 -5.98 13.71
N PRO A 91 15.22 -5.70 14.75
CA PRO A 91 13.76 -5.83 14.68
C PRO A 91 13.15 -4.75 13.78
N VAL A 92 11.86 -4.89 13.43
CA VAL A 92 11.09 -3.78 12.86
C VAL A 92 11.03 -2.66 13.92
N ASP A 93 11.45 -1.44 13.56
CA ASP A 93 11.43 -0.31 14.48
C ASP A 93 10.01 0.27 14.61
N LEU A 94 9.41 0.07 15.77
CA LEU A 94 8.08 0.59 16.14
C LEU A 94 8.15 1.74 17.16
N SER A 95 9.33 2.32 17.39
CA SER A 95 9.53 3.40 18.39
C SER A 95 8.66 4.62 18.13
N SER A 96 8.37 4.93 16.86
CA SER A 96 7.45 6.00 16.44
C SER A 96 6.01 5.81 16.93
N PHE A 97 5.66 4.60 17.37
CA PHE A 97 4.33 4.22 17.86
C PHE A 97 4.30 3.93 19.36
N ALA A 98 5.40 4.13 20.10
CA ALA A 98 5.49 3.80 21.53
C ALA A 98 4.41 4.47 22.39
N ALA A 99 3.92 5.65 21.99
CA ALA A 99 2.86 6.36 22.71
C ALA A 99 1.47 5.69 22.62
N VAL A 100 1.32 4.62 21.83
CA VAL A 100 0.05 3.93 21.59
C VAL A 100 -0.21 2.83 22.62
N GLU A 101 0.84 2.20 23.15
CA GLU A 101 0.70 1.10 24.11
C GLU A 101 -0.11 1.52 25.34
N GLY A 102 -1.20 0.80 25.62
CA GLY A 102 -2.12 1.10 26.71
C GLY A 102 -2.90 2.42 26.60
N ASN A 103 -2.72 3.21 25.53
CA ASN A 103 -3.32 4.53 25.37
C ASN A 103 -4.48 4.51 24.36
N LEU A 104 -5.72 4.45 24.85
CA LEU A 104 -6.92 4.34 24.01
C LEU A 104 -7.10 5.51 23.03
N PRO A 105 -6.95 6.80 23.42
CA PRO A 105 -7.00 7.90 22.47
C PRO A 105 -5.99 7.77 21.32
N ASN A 106 -4.73 7.47 21.63
CA ASN A 106 -3.69 7.32 20.61
C ASN A 106 -3.94 6.10 19.72
N TYR A 107 -4.44 5.00 20.28
CA TYR A 107 -4.89 3.82 19.53
C TYR A 107 -5.99 4.18 18.53
N LEU A 108 -7.05 4.88 18.95
CA LEU A 108 -8.15 5.25 18.05
C LEU A 108 -7.69 6.18 16.92
N VAL A 109 -6.78 7.11 17.22
CA VAL A 109 -6.19 8.00 16.21
C VAL A 109 -5.34 7.20 15.22
N LEU A 110 -4.41 6.38 15.70
CA LEU A 110 -3.55 5.59 14.83
C LEU A 110 -4.36 4.58 14.01
N LEU A 111 -5.39 3.96 14.60
CA LEU A 111 -6.27 3.05 13.90
C LEU A 111 -7.05 3.77 12.79
N ALA A 112 -7.60 4.95 13.06
CA ALA A 112 -8.27 5.74 12.03
C ALA A 112 -7.33 6.11 10.88
N ILE A 113 -6.08 6.50 11.18
CA ILE A 113 -5.04 6.75 10.17
C ILE A 113 -4.74 5.46 9.39
N GLY A 114 -4.49 4.35 10.07
CA GLY A 114 -4.18 3.06 9.45
C GLY A 114 -5.30 2.53 8.55
N LEU A 115 -6.56 2.73 8.92
CA LEU A 115 -7.70 2.28 8.13
C LEU A 115 -8.01 3.21 6.94
N LEU A 116 -8.00 4.53 7.15
CA LEU A 116 -8.37 5.49 6.11
C LEU A 116 -7.20 5.82 5.20
N PHE A 117 -6.05 6.18 5.77
CA PHE A 117 -4.87 6.54 5.00
C PHE A 117 -4.20 5.28 4.44
N GLY A 118 -3.81 4.34 5.32
CA GLY A 118 -3.17 3.09 4.87
C GLY A 118 -4.13 2.22 4.05
N GLY A 119 -5.28 1.88 4.62
CA GLY A 119 -6.23 0.96 3.99
C GLY A 119 -6.87 1.46 2.69
N ILE A 120 -7.09 2.78 2.52
CA ILE A 120 -7.79 3.32 1.34
C ILE A 120 -6.87 4.20 0.50
N ALA A 121 -6.26 5.23 1.09
CA ALA A 121 -5.52 6.22 0.31
C ALA A 121 -4.27 5.63 -0.35
N GLU A 122 -3.51 4.81 0.37
CA GLU A 122 -2.34 4.13 -0.21
C GLU A 122 -2.74 3.12 -1.28
N GLU A 123 -3.85 2.38 -1.11
CA GLU A 123 -4.34 1.46 -2.13
C GLU A 123 -4.79 2.19 -3.42
N LEU A 124 -5.40 3.37 -3.30
CA LEU A 124 -5.70 4.21 -4.46
C LEU A 124 -4.42 4.65 -5.20
N VAL A 125 -3.38 5.05 -4.45
CA VAL A 125 -2.10 5.49 -5.04
C VAL A 125 -1.34 4.33 -5.66
N PHE A 126 -1.05 3.28 -4.90
CA PHE A 126 -0.15 2.21 -5.32
C PHE A 126 -0.85 1.18 -6.22
N ARG A 127 -2.10 0.81 -5.94
CA ARG A 127 -2.80 -0.24 -6.71
C ARG A 127 -3.64 0.38 -7.81
N GLY A 128 -4.50 1.33 -7.47
CA GLY A 128 -5.40 1.98 -8.43
C GLY A 128 -4.61 2.75 -9.50
N PHE A 129 -3.75 3.65 -9.06
CA PHE A 129 -3.05 4.57 -9.95
C PHE A 129 -1.74 3.98 -10.50
N VAL A 130 -0.78 3.60 -9.65
CA VAL A 130 0.53 3.11 -10.12
C VAL A 130 0.37 1.81 -10.91
N ILE A 131 -0.24 0.77 -10.35
CA ILE A 131 -0.40 -0.51 -11.06
C ILE A 131 -1.54 -0.42 -12.10
N GLY A 132 -2.72 0.06 -11.67
CA GLY A 132 -3.93 0.04 -12.48
C GLY A 132 -3.85 0.93 -13.70
N TRP A 133 -3.59 2.23 -13.51
CA TRP A 133 -3.44 3.16 -14.63
C TRP A 133 -2.13 2.92 -15.39
N GLY A 134 -1.05 2.56 -14.69
CA GLY A 134 0.20 2.16 -15.35
C GLY A 134 0.02 1.02 -16.35
N ALA A 135 -0.76 -0.02 -16.01
CA ALA A 135 -1.07 -1.11 -16.94
C ALA A 135 -1.87 -0.65 -18.18
N GLU A 136 -2.64 0.44 -18.09
CA GLU A 136 -3.30 1.03 -19.27
C GLU A 136 -2.32 1.86 -20.12
N LEU A 137 -1.31 2.49 -19.50
CA LEU A 137 -0.29 3.30 -20.20
C LEU A 137 0.81 2.46 -20.87
N PHE A 138 1.20 1.35 -20.23
CA PHE A 138 2.33 0.52 -20.65
C PHE A 138 1.91 -0.86 -21.19
N GLY A 139 0.62 -1.20 -21.09
CA GLY A 139 0.06 -2.47 -21.53
C GLY A 139 -0.24 -3.42 -20.37
N LYS A 140 -1.33 -4.19 -20.50
CA LYS A 140 -1.85 -5.07 -19.44
C LYS A 140 -0.81 -6.03 -18.84
N PRO A 141 0.12 -6.64 -19.61
CA PRO A 141 1.16 -7.50 -19.05
C PRO A 141 2.10 -6.80 -18.05
N MET A 142 2.17 -5.46 -18.08
CA MET A 142 3.02 -4.68 -17.16
C MET A 142 2.48 -4.62 -15.74
N ALA A 143 1.24 -5.04 -15.48
CA ALA A 143 0.65 -4.93 -14.14
C ALA A 143 1.47 -5.65 -13.06
N LEU A 144 2.03 -6.84 -13.34
CA LEU A 144 2.86 -7.57 -12.38
C LEU A 144 4.26 -6.94 -12.18
N PRO A 145 5.02 -6.60 -13.25
CA PRO A 145 6.24 -5.80 -13.10
C PRO A 145 6.02 -4.49 -12.33
N LEU A 146 4.92 -3.79 -12.57
CA LEU A 146 4.57 -2.58 -11.83
C LEU A 146 4.24 -2.84 -10.36
N ALA A 147 3.68 -4.00 -10.02
CA ALA A 147 3.47 -4.40 -8.64
C ALA A 147 4.80 -4.58 -7.89
N ILE A 148 5.84 -5.10 -8.55
CA ILE A 148 7.19 -5.21 -7.98
C ILE A 148 7.80 -3.82 -7.76
N VAL A 149 7.74 -2.94 -8.75
CA VAL A 149 8.22 -1.54 -8.60
C VAL A 149 7.48 -0.83 -7.47
N SER A 150 6.15 -0.96 -7.44
CA SER A 150 5.30 -0.42 -6.38
C SER A 150 5.71 -0.95 -5.01
N ALA A 151 5.98 -2.24 -4.88
CA ALA A 151 6.41 -2.87 -3.62
C ALA A 151 7.76 -2.34 -3.13
N CYS A 152 8.73 -2.16 -4.02
CA CYS A 152 10.03 -1.58 -3.66
C CYS A 152 9.88 -0.14 -3.14
N VAL A 153 9.11 0.70 -3.83
CA VAL A 153 8.87 2.09 -3.41
C VAL A 153 8.07 2.13 -2.11
N PHE A 154 7.06 1.27 -1.96
CA PHE A 154 6.27 1.16 -0.74
C PHE A 154 7.13 0.79 0.47
N GLY A 155 8.01 -0.20 0.33
CA GLY A 155 8.96 -0.57 1.39
C GLY A 155 9.93 0.56 1.73
N LEU A 156 10.52 1.21 0.73
CA LEU A 156 11.42 2.35 0.95
C LEU A 156 10.72 3.54 1.61
N ALA A 157 9.43 3.76 1.35
CA ALA A 157 8.63 4.78 2.04
C ALA A 157 8.50 4.51 3.55
N HIS A 158 8.75 3.28 3.99
CA HIS A 158 8.73 2.85 5.38
C HIS A 158 10.13 2.78 6.02
N MET A 159 11.11 3.51 5.48
CA MET A 159 12.49 3.55 6.00
C MET A 159 12.59 3.89 7.49
N TYR A 160 11.60 4.60 8.04
CA TYR A 160 11.54 4.93 9.47
C TYR A 160 11.33 3.69 10.38
N GLN A 161 11.07 2.52 9.81
CA GLN A 161 10.94 1.25 10.51
C GLN A 161 12.23 0.39 10.47
N GLY A 162 13.35 0.95 9.99
CA GLY A 162 14.59 0.21 9.74
C GLY A 162 14.53 -0.67 8.50
N TRP A 163 15.64 -1.35 8.17
CA TRP A 163 15.74 -2.22 7.00
C TRP A 163 14.85 -3.44 7.07
N THR A 164 14.63 -3.98 8.28
CA THR A 164 13.65 -5.05 8.50
C THR A 164 12.25 -4.58 8.11
N GLY A 165 11.84 -3.40 8.59
CA GLY A 165 10.56 -2.80 8.23
C GLY A 165 10.43 -2.51 6.74
N VAL A 166 11.48 -2.02 6.08
CA VAL A 166 11.51 -1.79 4.63
C VAL A 166 11.25 -3.07 3.84
N ILE A 167 11.93 -4.16 4.19
CA ILE A 167 11.76 -5.45 3.51
C ILE A 167 10.37 -6.03 3.83
N SER A 168 9.97 -6.01 5.10
CA SER A 168 8.68 -6.53 5.57
C SER A 168 7.51 -5.83 4.88
N THR A 169 7.43 -4.50 4.98
CA THR A 169 6.38 -3.70 4.33
C THR A 169 6.44 -3.77 2.80
N GLY A 170 7.63 -3.89 2.21
CA GLY A 170 7.79 -4.16 0.78
C GLY A 170 7.16 -5.48 0.35
N LEU A 171 7.38 -6.57 1.11
CA LEU A 171 6.78 -7.88 0.85
C LEU A 171 5.26 -7.87 1.05
N VAL A 172 4.77 -7.23 2.12
CA VAL A 172 3.32 -6.99 2.32
C VAL A 172 2.75 -6.22 1.13
N GLY A 173 3.45 -5.18 0.69
CA GLY A 173 3.09 -4.39 -0.47
C GLY A 173 3.02 -5.22 -1.76
N LEU A 174 3.96 -6.15 -1.96
CA LEU A 174 3.93 -7.07 -3.07
C LEU A 174 2.73 -8.01 -3.01
N ILE A 175 2.41 -8.58 -1.84
CA ILE A 175 1.24 -9.45 -1.64
C ILE A 175 -0.05 -8.72 -2.04
N PHE A 176 -0.25 -7.50 -1.56
CA PHE A 176 -1.45 -6.71 -1.91
C PHE A 176 -1.46 -6.30 -3.38
N GLY A 177 -0.29 -6.00 -3.97
CA GLY A 177 -0.16 -5.74 -5.41
C GLY A 177 -0.54 -6.96 -6.26
N VAL A 178 -0.07 -8.15 -5.90
CA VAL A 178 -0.42 -9.41 -6.56
C VAL A 178 -1.90 -9.73 -6.38
N LEU A 179 -2.45 -9.57 -5.17
CA LEU A 179 -3.88 -9.74 -4.90
C LEU A 179 -4.73 -8.84 -5.81
N TYR A 180 -4.37 -7.57 -5.92
CA TYR A 180 -5.04 -6.61 -6.79
C TYR A 180 -5.02 -7.05 -8.26
N VAL A 181 -3.86 -7.48 -8.77
CA VAL A 181 -3.71 -7.97 -10.16
C VAL A 181 -4.53 -9.24 -10.38
N ALA A 182 -4.47 -10.20 -9.45
CA ALA A 182 -5.23 -11.46 -9.50
C ALA A 182 -6.74 -11.24 -9.45
N CYS A 183 -7.19 -10.19 -8.75
CA CYS A 183 -8.60 -9.77 -8.71
C CYS A 183 -9.00 -8.90 -9.92
N GLY A 184 -8.24 -8.94 -11.01
CA GLY A 184 -8.57 -8.19 -12.23
C GLY A 184 -8.48 -6.68 -12.06
N ARG A 185 -7.55 -6.20 -11.22
CA ARG A 185 -7.33 -4.78 -10.89
C ARG A 185 -8.56 -4.13 -10.27
N ARG A 186 -9.10 -4.79 -9.24
CA ARG A 186 -10.21 -4.31 -8.41
C ARG A 186 -9.69 -4.11 -6.99
N LEU A 187 -9.93 -2.92 -6.43
CA LEU A 187 -9.29 -2.45 -5.20
C LEU A 187 -9.86 -3.06 -3.93
N LEU A 188 -11.16 -3.37 -3.88
CA LEU A 188 -11.82 -3.71 -2.63
C LEU A 188 -11.18 -4.91 -1.88
N PRO A 189 -10.73 -5.99 -2.55
CA PRO A 189 -9.94 -7.04 -1.89
C PRO A 189 -8.64 -6.54 -1.25
N ALA A 190 -7.88 -5.68 -1.94
CA ALA A 190 -6.62 -5.13 -1.44
C ALA A 190 -6.84 -4.12 -0.30
N ILE A 191 -7.83 -3.23 -0.43
CA ILE A 191 -8.28 -2.31 0.64
C ILE A 191 -8.62 -3.09 1.90
N MET A 192 -9.44 -4.14 1.77
CA MET A 192 -9.84 -4.92 2.94
C MET A 192 -8.66 -5.71 3.54
N ALA A 193 -7.76 -6.24 2.71
CA ALA A 193 -6.55 -6.92 3.20
C ALA A 193 -5.65 -5.98 4.00
N HIS A 194 -5.37 -4.79 3.44
CA HIS A 194 -4.53 -3.80 4.10
C HIS A 194 -5.20 -3.26 5.38
N ALA A 195 -6.48 -2.90 5.32
CA ALA A 195 -7.23 -2.45 6.50
C ALA A 195 -7.24 -3.50 7.62
N THR A 196 -7.41 -4.78 7.27
CA THR A 196 -7.37 -5.89 8.25
C THR A 196 -5.97 -6.05 8.86
N ASN A 197 -4.92 -5.98 8.03
CA ASN A 197 -3.54 -6.05 8.48
C ASN A 197 -3.22 -4.91 9.47
N ASN A 198 -3.62 -3.68 9.14
CA ASN A 198 -3.41 -2.51 10.00
C ASN A 198 -4.24 -2.61 11.29
N PHE A 199 -5.47 -3.10 11.21
CA PHE A 199 -6.29 -3.32 12.41
C PHE A 199 -5.60 -4.27 13.40
N ILE A 200 -5.07 -5.40 12.90
CA ILE A 200 -4.38 -6.39 13.74
C ILE A 200 -3.09 -5.79 14.32
N GLY A 201 -2.23 -5.22 13.48
CA GLY A 201 -0.94 -4.66 13.90
C GLY A 201 -1.07 -3.51 14.90
N VAL A 202 -1.95 -2.54 14.63
CA VAL A 202 -2.19 -1.40 15.54
C VAL A 202 -2.81 -1.88 16.86
N THR A 203 -3.69 -2.88 16.83
CA THR A 203 -4.25 -3.47 18.05
C THR A 203 -3.20 -4.22 18.86
N ALA A 204 -2.26 -4.92 18.21
CA ALA A 204 -1.15 -5.59 18.89
C ALA A 204 -0.24 -4.60 19.60
N ILE A 205 0.10 -3.48 18.95
CA ILE A 205 0.85 -2.37 19.57
C ILE A 205 0.10 -1.83 20.80
N TYR A 206 -1.20 -1.56 20.68
CA TYR A 206 -2.01 -1.08 21.81
C TYR A 206 -2.01 -2.06 23.00
N LEU A 207 -2.07 -3.36 22.72
CA LEU A 207 -2.07 -4.42 23.74
C LEU A 207 -0.68 -4.75 24.29
N GLY A 208 0.40 -4.17 23.75
CA GLY A 208 1.77 -4.51 24.13
C GLY A 208 2.17 -5.94 23.75
N ILE A 209 1.51 -6.53 22.75
CA ILE A 209 1.81 -7.87 22.27
C ILE A 209 2.80 -7.74 21.12
N GLY A 210 4.00 -8.31 21.28
CA GLY A 210 4.93 -8.50 20.17
C GLY A 210 4.34 -9.50 19.19
N LEU A 211 3.71 -8.99 18.13
CA LEU A 211 3.42 -9.71 16.90
C LEU A 211 4.55 -9.44 15.93
#